data_AF-A0A661UUI5-F1
#
_entry.id   AF-A0A661UUI5-F1
#
_cell.length_a   1.000
_cell.length_b   1.000
_cell.length_c   1.000
_cell.angle_alpha   90.00
_cell.angle_beta   90.00
_cell.angle_gamma   90.00
#
_symmetry.space_group_name_H-M   'P 1'
#
loop_
_entity.id
_entity.type
_entity.pdbx_description
1 polymer ?
#
loop_
_entity_poly.entity_id
_entity_poly.type
_entity_poly.pdbx_seq_one_letter_code
_entity_poly.pdbx_strand_id
1 'polypeptide(L)'
;FEKIAELTSNLSQYENHLIRKENILFPYLEKIWENYTPLNVMWSLHDDIRRKWKELSQHIKEDGEFTPKIYRDIGELFFLMYGMIFKEELIVYPIAMETVTQDHWQQMQEQSAELGYSYIEAPTRFSKQKKTDVISTVSDIFWKVETGKLSKNQLELLLNTLPLDITFVDENDEVRYFSRPGDRFFPRSPAIIGRKVQNCHPPESVHIVEKIIAEFKAGTKKEAKFWIKMKGKFILIKYFAMHDDDGKYRGILEVSQEITEIKKIEGEMRLLDWE
;
A
#
# COMPACT_ATOMS: atom_id res chain seq x y z
N PHE A 1 -20.18 26.17 12.81
CA PHE A 1 -18.89 25.53 13.10
C PHE A 1 -19.00 24.01 13.05
N GLU A 2 -19.86 23.39 13.87
CA GLU A 2 -20.08 21.93 13.92
C GLU A 2 -20.32 21.29 12.54
N LYS A 3 -21.19 21.89 11.72
CA LYS A 3 -21.44 21.42 10.35
C LYS A 3 -20.19 21.37 9.47
N ILE A 4 -19.23 22.28 9.66
CA ILE A 4 -18.00 22.31 8.87
C ILE A 4 -17.03 21.24 9.39
N ALA A 5 -16.94 21.05 10.71
CA ALA A 5 -16.19 19.94 11.27
C ALA A 5 -16.73 18.58 10.80
N GLU A 6 -18.05 18.43 10.74
CA GLU A 6 -18.71 17.23 10.20
C GLU A 6 -18.37 17.02 8.71
N LEU A 7 -18.50 18.06 7.88
CA LEU A 7 -18.18 17.98 6.45
C LEU A 7 -16.69 17.66 6.20
N THR A 8 -15.78 18.27 6.97
CA THR A 8 -14.34 17.98 6.89
C THR A 8 -14.02 16.56 7.35
N SER A 9 -14.76 16.03 8.33
CA SER A 9 -14.64 14.63 8.74
C SER A 9 -15.15 13.69 7.64
N ASN A 10 -16.28 14.00 7.01
CA ASN A 10 -16.84 13.21 5.91
C ASN A 10 -15.94 13.18 4.68
N LEU A 11 -15.14 14.24 4.47
CA LEU A 11 -14.14 14.31 3.41
C LEU A 11 -13.11 13.16 3.48
N SER A 12 -12.98 12.51 4.64
CA SER A 12 -12.07 11.38 4.84
C SER A 12 -12.29 10.19 3.94
N GLN A 13 -13.51 10.03 3.44
CA GLN A 13 -13.81 8.97 2.50
C GLN A 13 -13.04 9.16 1.18
N TYR A 14 -12.63 10.38 0.81
CA TYR A 14 -11.86 10.65 -0.41
C TYR A 14 -10.49 9.94 -0.42
N GLU A 15 -9.93 9.59 0.75
CA GLU A 15 -8.67 8.84 0.83
C GLU A 15 -8.76 7.51 0.07
N ASN A 16 -9.90 6.81 0.13
CA ASN A 16 -10.07 5.54 -0.59
C ASN A 16 -9.97 5.72 -2.12
N HIS A 17 -10.39 6.87 -2.66
CA HIS A 17 -10.26 7.20 -4.07
C HIS A 17 -8.80 7.35 -4.48
N LEU A 18 -8.01 8.08 -3.68
CA LEU A 18 -6.58 8.27 -3.91
C LEU A 18 -5.82 6.95 -3.82
N ILE A 19 -6.04 6.18 -2.75
CA ILE A 19 -5.39 4.87 -2.52
C ILE A 19 -5.69 3.91 -3.68
N ARG A 20 -6.94 3.84 -4.15
CA ARG A 20 -7.30 2.97 -5.27
C ARG A 20 -6.59 3.36 -6.55
N LYS A 21 -6.46 4.66 -6.85
CA LYS A 21 -5.70 5.08 -8.03
C LYS A 21 -4.23 4.70 -7.92
N GLU A 22 -3.59 5.01 -6.79
CA GLU A 22 -2.14 4.81 -6.58
C GLU A 22 -1.73 3.33 -6.56
N ASN A 23 -2.60 2.48 -6.00
CA ASN A 23 -2.29 1.07 -5.74
C ASN A 23 -2.96 0.10 -6.72
N ILE A 24 -3.97 0.54 -7.48
CA ILE A 24 -4.63 -0.30 -8.49
C ILE A 24 -4.45 0.33 -9.86
N LEU A 25 -5.03 1.50 -10.13
CA LEU A 25 -5.07 2.05 -11.49
C LEU A 25 -3.67 2.35 -12.04
N PHE A 26 -2.85 3.12 -11.33
CA PHE A 26 -1.53 3.56 -11.78
C PHE A 26 -0.60 2.39 -12.15
N PRO A 27 -0.47 1.31 -11.35
CA PRO A 27 0.30 0.14 -11.76
C PRO A 27 -0.10 -0.49 -13.10
N TYR A 28 -1.39 -0.49 -13.46
CA TYR A 28 -1.84 -0.97 -14.77
C TYR A 28 -1.48 0.03 -15.87
N LEU A 29 -1.70 1.32 -15.62
CA LEU A 29 -1.39 2.36 -16.60
C LEU A 29 0.12 2.45 -16.88
N GLU A 30 0.98 2.30 -15.88
CA GLU A 30 2.44 2.26 -16.03
C GLU A 30 2.93 1.11 -16.92
N LYS A 31 2.20 0.00 -16.97
CA LYS A 31 2.50 -1.14 -17.84
C LYS A 31 2.08 -0.91 -19.30
N ILE A 32 1.10 -0.03 -19.51
CA ILE A 32 0.46 0.18 -20.82
C ILE A 32 0.99 1.46 -21.49
N TRP A 33 1.22 2.51 -20.71
CA TRP A 33 1.58 3.83 -21.20
C TRP A 33 3.10 3.98 -21.29
N GLU A 34 3.58 4.34 -22.48
CA GLU A 34 5.00 4.61 -22.72
C GLU A 34 5.53 5.75 -21.85
N ASN A 35 4.73 6.82 -21.67
CA ASN A 35 5.08 7.94 -20.80
C ASN A 35 4.10 8.06 -19.62
N TYR A 36 4.43 7.39 -18.52
CA TYR A 36 3.64 7.39 -17.28
C TYR A 36 4.10 8.45 -16.26
N THR A 37 5.12 9.26 -16.56
CA THR A 37 5.64 10.31 -15.65
C THR A 37 4.55 11.23 -15.05
N PRO A 38 3.49 11.61 -15.79
CA PRO A 38 2.40 12.40 -15.21
C PRO A 38 1.72 11.76 -13.99
N LEU A 39 1.71 10.42 -13.89
CA LEU A 39 1.13 9.72 -12.74
C LEU A 39 1.92 9.98 -11.45
N ASN A 40 3.25 10.10 -11.54
CA ASN A 40 4.10 10.46 -10.40
C ASN A 40 3.82 11.88 -9.91
N VAL A 41 3.61 12.82 -10.84
CA VAL A 41 3.21 14.20 -10.50
C VAL A 41 1.85 14.21 -9.83
N MET A 42 0.90 13.41 -10.31
CA MET A 42 -0.41 13.28 -9.68
C MET A 42 -0.31 12.71 -8.26
N TRP A 43 0.56 11.72 -8.02
CA TRP A 43 0.79 11.20 -6.67
C TRP A 43 1.32 12.30 -5.74
N SER A 44 2.30 13.10 -6.17
CA SER A 44 2.76 14.24 -5.37
C SER A 44 1.63 15.20 -5.00
N LEU A 45 0.71 15.47 -5.93
CA LEU A 45 -0.46 16.30 -5.67
C LEU A 45 -1.49 15.62 -4.74
N HIS A 46 -1.60 14.30 -4.75
CA HIS A 46 -2.39 13.57 -3.76
C HIS A 46 -1.84 13.78 -2.34
N ASP A 47 -0.52 13.79 -2.19
CA ASP A 47 0.12 14.03 -0.89
C ASP A 47 -0.06 15.47 -0.42
N ASP A 48 -0.05 16.44 -1.32
CA ASP A 48 -0.43 17.83 -1.02
C ASP A 48 -1.87 17.93 -0.51
N ILE A 49 -2.81 17.23 -1.16
CA ILE A 49 -4.21 17.15 -0.71
C ILE A 49 -4.28 16.55 0.71
N ARG A 50 -3.60 15.43 0.95
CA ARG A 50 -3.57 14.76 2.27
C ARG A 50 -3.02 15.66 3.35
N ARG A 51 -1.89 16.33 3.08
CA ARG A 51 -1.25 17.27 4.02
C ARG A 51 -2.19 18.43 4.35
N LYS A 52 -2.75 19.07 3.33
CA LYS A 52 -3.65 20.22 3.52
C LYS A 52 -4.91 19.83 4.28
N TRP A 53 -5.48 18.68 3.97
CA TRP A 53 -6.65 18.19 4.67
C TRP A 53 -6.35 17.85 6.14
N LYS A 54 -5.17 17.28 6.44
CA LYS A 54 -4.73 17.05 7.82
C LYS A 54 -4.55 18.36 8.60
N GLU A 55 -3.92 19.36 7.99
CA GLU A 55 -3.76 20.70 8.59
C GLU A 55 -5.12 21.35 8.88
N LEU A 56 -6.04 21.35 7.90
CA LEU A 56 -7.40 21.84 8.09
C LEU A 56 -8.13 21.11 9.24
N SER A 57 -8.02 19.78 9.27
CA SER A 57 -8.63 18.95 10.32
C SER A 57 -8.06 19.27 11.71
N GLN A 58 -6.78 19.63 11.79
CA GLN A 58 -6.13 20.05 13.03
C GLN A 58 -6.60 21.44 13.46
N HIS A 59 -6.61 22.43 12.57
CA HIS A 59 -7.06 23.79 12.89
C HIS A 59 -8.52 23.83 13.32
N ILE A 60 -9.40 23.05 12.67
CA ILE A 60 -10.80 22.93 13.11
C ILE A 60 -10.90 22.32 14.51
N LYS A 61 -10.01 21.42 14.91
CA LYS A 61 -10.04 20.84 16.27
C LYS A 61 -9.51 21.80 17.34
N GLU A 62 -8.50 22.60 17.00
CA GLU A 62 -7.80 23.48 17.94
C GLU A 62 -8.55 24.79 18.18
N ASP A 63 -9.02 25.45 17.12
CA ASP A 63 -9.55 26.81 17.22
C ASP A 63 -10.95 26.83 17.87
N GLY A 64 -11.75 25.77 17.70
CA GLY A 64 -13.13 25.71 18.22
C GLY A 64 -14.10 26.75 17.62
N GLU A 65 -13.61 27.62 16.74
CA GLU A 65 -14.34 28.69 16.06
C GLU A 65 -13.87 28.87 14.62
N PHE A 66 -14.61 29.65 13.83
CA PHE A 66 -14.35 29.81 12.41
C PHE A 66 -13.46 31.03 12.14
N THR A 67 -12.20 30.80 11.77
CA THR A 67 -11.17 31.84 11.61
C THR A 67 -10.87 32.14 10.12
N PRO A 68 -10.35 33.35 9.78
CA PRO A 68 -9.88 33.65 8.42
C PRO A 68 -8.84 32.64 7.86
N LYS A 69 -8.10 31.99 8.76
CA LYS A 69 -7.17 30.92 8.43
C LYS A 69 -7.91 29.68 7.91
N ILE A 70 -8.97 29.24 8.60
CA ILE A 70 -9.82 28.12 8.16
C ILE A 70 -10.44 28.40 6.79
N TYR A 71 -10.89 29.63 6.49
CA TYR A 71 -11.39 29.98 5.16
C TYR A 71 -10.33 29.77 4.07
N ARG A 72 -9.08 30.17 4.34
CA ARG A 72 -7.97 30.00 3.41
C ARG A 72 -7.67 28.52 3.20
N ASP A 73 -7.57 27.75 4.28
CA ASP A 73 -7.28 26.31 4.22
C ASP A 73 -8.36 25.54 3.44
N ILE A 74 -9.64 25.90 3.62
CA ILE A 74 -10.75 25.33 2.83
C ILE A 74 -10.60 25.68 1.34
N GLY A 75 -10.29 26.95 1.02
CA GLY A 75 -10.08 27.38 -0.36
C GLY A 75 -8.91 26.65 -1.02
N GLU A 76 -7.78 26.56 -0.34
CA GLU A 76 -6.60 25.82 -0.81
C GLU A 76 -6.93 24.34 -1.07
N LEU A 77 -7.59 23.68 -0.11
CA LEU A 77 -8.00 22.29 -0.25
C LEU A 77 -8.96 22.09 -1.42
N PHE A 78 -9.94 22.99 -1.58
CA PHE A 78 -10.87 22.97 -2.69
C PHE A 78 -10.15 23.03 -4.04
N PHE A 79 -9.22 23.98 -4.23
CA PHE A 79 -8.49 24.11 -5.49
C PHE A 79 -7.59 22.91 -5.78
N LEU A 80 -6.95 22.34 -4.76
CA LEU A 80 -6.16 21.11 -4.89
C LEU A 80 -7.02 19.93 -5.35
N MET A 81 -8.14 19.68 -4.65
CA MET A 81 -9.04 18.57 -4.97
C MET A 81 -9.74 18.75 -6.32
N TYR A 82 -10.27 19.94 -6.60
CA TYR A 82 -10.92 20.25 -7.87
C TYR A 82 -9.95 20.13 -9.05
N GLY A 83 -8.74 20.68 -8.87
CA GLY A 83 -7.68 20.55 -9.87
C GLY A 83 -7.24 19.10 -10.11
N MET A 84 -7.36 18.23 -9.11
CA MET A 84 -7.10 16.79 -9.25
C MET A 84 -8.21 16.09 -10.02
N ILE A 85 -9.47 16.28 -9.62
CA ILE A 85 -10.65 15.73 -10.32
C ILE A 85 -10.62 16.10 -11.81
N PHE A 86 -10.32 17.35 -12.14
CA PHE A 86 -10.26 17.79 -13.53
C PHE A 86 -9.18 17.07 -14.35
N LYS A 87 -8.00 16.81 -13.77
CA LYS A 87 -6.94 16.05 -14.44
C LYS A 87 -7.34 14.59 -14.64
N GLU A 88 -8.04 14.03 -13.67
CA GLU A 88 -8.56 12.67 -13.78
C GLU A 88 -9.59 12.56 -14.92
N GLU A 89 -10.60 13.43 -14.92
CA GLU A 89 -11.71 13.37 -15.88
C GLU A 89 -11.31 13.72 -17.31
N LEU A 90 -10.36 14.64 -17.50
CA LEU A 90 -9.99 15.09 -18.84
C LEU A 90 -8.77 14.42 -19.43
N ILE A 91 -7.92 13.80 -18.59
CA ILE A 91 -6.66 13.22 -19.06
C ILE A 91 -6.59 11.74 -18.71
N VAL A 92 -6.64 11.39 -17.42
CA VAL A 92 -6.35 10.01 -17.01
C VAL A 92 -7.44 9.05 -17.45
N TYR A 93 -8.71 9.35 -17.17
CA TYR A 93 -9.80 8.44 -17.47
C TYR A 93 -10.06 8.28 -18.97
N PRO A 94 -10.04 9.34 -19.81
CA PRO A 94 -10.20 9.18 -21.25
C PRO A 94 -9.12 8.26 -21.85
N ILE A 95 -7.85 8.51 -21.52
CA ILE A 95 -6.74 7.70 -22.03
C ILE A 95 -6.83 6.26 -21.48
N ALA A 96 -7.17 6.10 -20.19
CA ALA A 96 -7.34 4.78 -19.60
C ALA A 96 -8.48 3.99 -20.28
N MET A 97 -9.60 4.63 -20.59
CA MET A 97 -10.73 4.01 -21.28
C MET A 97 -10.37 3.54 -22.69
N GLU A 98 -9.47 4.25 -23.38
CA GLU A 98 -8.99 3.86 -24.72
C GLU A 98 -7.92 2.76 -24.69
N THR A 99 -7.11 2.70 -23.64
CA THR A 99 -5.89 1.87 -23.60
C THR A 99 -6.02 0.62 -22.73
N VAL A 100 -6.88 0.63 -21.71
CA VAL A 100 -7.04 -0.48 -20.78
C VAL A 100 -8.05 -1.50 -21.31
N THR A 101 -7.64 -2.76 -21.33
CA THR A 101 -8.48 -3.87 -21.78
C THR A 101 -9.58 -4.21 -20.77
N GLN A 102 -10.67 -4.82 -21.26
CA GLN A 102 -11.77 -5.26 -20.41
C GLN A 102 -11.32 -6.23 -19.30
N ASP A 103 -10.37 -7.12 -19.59
CA ASP A 103 -9.82 -8.05 -18.60
C ASP A 103 -9.07 -7.33 -17.48
N HIS A 104 -8.27 -6.30 -17.80
CA HIS A 104 -7.60 -5.49 -16.79
C HIS A 104 -8.60 -4.69 -15.95
N TRP A 105 -9.66 -4.12 -16.56
CA TRP A 105 -10.74 -3.46 -15.81
C TRP A 105 -11.40 -4.39 -14.79
N GLN A 106 -11.65 -5.64 -15.19
CA GLN A 106 -12.24 -6.62 -14.29
C GLN A 106 -11.30 -6.98 -13.13
N GLN A 107 -10.01 -7.21 -13.40
CA GLN A 107 -9.03 -7.47 -12.34
C GLN A 107 -8.93 -6.30 -11.36
N MET A 108 -8.93 -5.06 -11.86
CA MET A 108 -8.92 -3.87 -11.01
C MET A 108 -10.17 -3.76 -10.13
N GLN A 109 -11.34 -4.16 -10.64
CA GLN A 109 -12.57 -4.19 -9.86
C GLN A 109 -12.53 -5.24 -8.74
N GLU A 110 -12.01 -6.44 -9.01
CA GLU A 110 -11.84 -7.50 -8.01
C GLU A 110 -10.94 -7.02 -6.86
N GLN A 111 -9.85 -6.32 -7.19
CA GLN A 111 -8.90 -5.76 -6.22
C GLN A 111 -9.48 -4.56 -5.43
N SER A 112 -10.36 -3.78 -6.06
CA SER A 112 -10.94 -2.57 -5.46
C SER A 112 -11.78 -2.85 -4.21
N ALA A 113 -12.38 -4.05 -4.12
CA ALA A 113 -13.27 -4.37 -3.02
C ALA A 113 -12.55 -4.48 -1.65
N GLU A 114 -11.24 -4.73 -1.63
CA GLU A 114 -10.45 -4.77 -0.40
C GLU A 114 -10.06 -3.36 0.11
N LEU A 115 -10.01 -2.37 -0.78
CA LEU A 115 -9.58 -1.00 -0.45
C LEU A 115 -10.75 -0.05 -0.11
N GLY A 116 -11.99 -0.44 -0.41
CA GLY A 116 -13.18 0.37 -0.15
C GLY A 116 -13.48 1.42 -1.23
N TYR A 117 -14.59 2.14 -1.09
CA TYR A 117 -15.07 3.12 -2.06
C TYR A 117 -15.31 4.49 -1.40
N SER A 118 -15.38 5.53 -2.22
CA SER A 118 -15.60 6.92 -1.78
C SER A 118 -16.91 7.42 -2.38
N TYR A 119 -17.85 7.85 -1.54
CA TYR A 119 -19.08 8.53 -1.95
C TYR A 119 -20.00 7.76 -2.92
N ILE A 120 -19.77 6.47 -3.10
CA ILE A 120 -20.58 5.57 -3.92
C ILE A 120 -20.86 4.29 -3.16
N GLU A 121 -21.96 3.63 -3.52
CA GLU A 121 -22.19 2.25 -3.11
C GLU A 121 -21.16 1.34 -3.79
N ALA A 122 -20.74 0.29 -3.08
CA ALA A 122 -19.81 -0.68 -3.64
C ALA A 122 -20.44 -1.35 -4.87
N PRO A 123 -19.81 -1.24 -6.07
CA PRO A 123 -20.34 -1.86 -7.28
C PRO A 123 -20.42 -3.38 -7.11
N THR A 124 -21.51 -3.96 -7.61
CA THR A 124 -21.74 -5.41 -7.57
C THR A 124 -20.57 -6.13 -8.20
N ARG A 125 -19.98 -7.09 -7.47
CA ARG A 125 -18.91 -7.93 -8.03
C ARG A 125 -19.48 -8.68 -9.23
N PHE A 126 -18.83 -8.56 -10.39
CA PHE A 126 -19.12 -9.48 -11.48
C PHE A 126 -18.76 -10.88 -10.99
N SER A 127 -19.79 -11.70 -10.74
CA SER A 127 -19.62 -13.12 -10.57
C SER A 127 -19.09 -13.68 -11.88
N LYS A 128 -17.77 -13.66 -12.08
CA LYS A 128 -17.15 -14.73 -12.85
C LYS A 128 -17.56 -15.99 -12.09
N GLN A 129 -18.39 -16.82 -12.72
CA GLN A 129 -18.42 -18.24 -12.40
C GLN A 129 -16.96 -18.60 -12.20
N LYS A 130 -16.57 -18.99 -10.99
CA LYS A 130 -15.27 -19.60 -10.78
C LYS A 130 -15.18 -20.61 -11.91
N LYS A 131 -14.33 -20.37 -12.91
CA LYS A 131 -13.71 -21.50 -13.56
C LYS A 131 -13.02 -22.14 -12.38
N THR A 132 -13.68 -23.14 -11.82
CA THR A 132 -13.00 -24.27 -11.23
C THR A 132 -12.00 -24.63 -12.30
N ASP A 133 -10.81 -24.03 -12.22
CA ASP A 133 -9.62 -24.71 -12.66
C ASP A 133 -9.80 -26.07 -12.04
N VAL A 134 -10.05 -27.03 -12.93
CA VAL A 134 -10.06 -28.43 -12.59
C VAL A 134 -8.72 -28.59 -11.90
N ILE A 135 -8.75 -28.67 -10.57
CA ILE A 135 -7.64 -29.15 -9.77
C ILE A 135 -7.55 -30.59 -10.24
N SER A 136 -6.86 -30.76 -11.37
CA SER A 136 -6.17 -31.98 -11.66
C SER A 136 -5.42 -32.29 -10.39
N THR A 137 -5.56 -33.51 -9.92
CA THR A 137 -4.77 -34.15 -8.87
C THR A 137 -3.29 -34.06 -9.26
N VAL A 138 -2.73 -32.86 -9.19
CA VAL A 138 -1.30 -32.63 -9.14
C VAL A 138 -0.97 -33.01 -7.71
N SER A 139 -0.33 -34.15 -7.55
CA SER A 139 0.40 -34.49 -6.33
C SER A 139 1.05 -33.22 -5.77
N ASP A 140 0.76 -32.86 -4.52
CA ASP A 140 1.34 -31.67 -3.89
C ASP A 140 2.84 -31.61 -4.20
N ILE A 141 3.25 -30.64 -5.02
CA ILE A 141 4.68 -30.45 -5.32
C ILE A 141 5.29 -29.88 -4.05
N PHE A 142 6.12 -30.68 -3.40
CA PHE A 142 6.86 -30.28 -2.21
C PHE A 142 8.21 -29.70 -2.62
N TRP A 143 8.45 -28.45 -2.22
CA TRP A 143 9.74 -27.78 -2.36
C TRP A 143 10.63 -28.21 -1.20
N LYS A 144 11.75 -28.87 -1.52
CA LYS A 144 12.77 -29.19 -0.53
C LYS A 144 13.64 -27.96 -0.30
N VAL A 145 13.72 -27.53 0.94
CA VAL A 145 14.67 -26.54 1.44
C VAL A 145 15.69 -27.27 2.32
N GLU A 146 16.75 -26.57 2.74
CA GLU A 146 17.81 -27.16 3.57
C GLU A 146 17.25 -27.83 4.84
N THR A 147 16.30 -27.16 5.50
CA THR A 147 15.74 -27.55 6.81
C THR A 147 14.41 -28.31 6.73
N GLY A 148 13.91 -28.64 5.53
CA GLY A 148 12.61 -29.30 5.43
C GLY A 148 12.02 -29.38 4.03
N LYS A 149 10.71 -29.63 3.98
CA LYS A 149 9.93 -29.68 2.74
C LYS A 149 8.57 -29.04 2.99
N LEU A 150 8.12 -28.18 2.07
CA LEU A 150 6.83 -27.49 2.17
C LEU A 150 6.09 -27.56 0.83
N SER A 151 4.79 -27.76 0.87
CA SER A 151 3.95 -27.51 -0.31
C SER A 151 3.78 -26.01 -0.52
N LYS A 152 3.37 -25.60 -1.72
CA LYS A 152 3.03 -24.20 -2.01
C LYS A 152 2.00 -23.64 -1.01
N ASN A 153 0.96 -24.42 -0.73
CA ASN A 153 -0.12 -24.02 0.19
C ASN A 153 0.40 -23.82 1.63
N GLN A 154 1.31 -24.69 2.09
CA GLN A 154 1.92 -24.54 3.42
C GLN A 154 2.78 -23.29 3.52
N LEU A 155 3.56 -22.97 2.46
CA LEU A 155 4.37 -21.75 2.43
C LEU A 155 3.50 -20.49 2.49
N GLU A 156 2.42 -20.43 1.70
CA GLU A 156 1.48 -19.31 1.73
C GLU A 156 0.80 -19.17 3.09
N LEU A 157 0.36 -20.29 3.69
CA LEU A 157 -0.25 -20.28 5.01
C LEU A 157 0.73 -19.77 6.08
N LEU A 158 1.98 -20.25 6.06
CA LEU A 158 3.01 -19.83 7.02
C LEU A 158 3.22 -18.31 6.96
N LEU A 159 3.47 -17.77 5.77
CA LEU A 159 3.75 -16.35 5.59
C LEU A 159 2.54 -15.46 5.91
N ASN A 160 1.32 -15.92 5.67
CA ASN A 160 0.10 -15.18 6.02
C ASN A 160 -0.30 -15.32 7.50
N THR A 161 0.25 -16.30 8.23
CA THR A 161 -0.03 -16.52 9.66
C THR A 161 0.89 -15.71 10.57
N LEU A 162 2.08 -15.36 10.09
CA LEU A 162 3.02 -14.52 10.85
C LEU A 162 2.34 -13.20 11.23
N PRO A 163 2.56 -12.66 12.44
CA PRO A 163 2.05 -11.36 12.85
C PRO A 163 2.88 -10.23 12.24
N LEU A 164 3.17 -10.34 10.94
CA LEU A 164 4.06 -9.50 10.16
C LEU A 164 3.43 -9.23 8.79
N ASP A 165 3.55 -8.00 8.32
CA ASP A 165 3.34 -7.66 6.92
C ASP A 165 4.69 -7.72 6.18
N ILE A 166 4.81 -8.67 5.25
CA ILE A 166 6.03 -8.99 4.54
C ILE A 166 5.89 -8.57 3.08
N THR A 167 6.89 -7.87 2.54
CA THR A 167 7.04 -7.59 1.11
C THR A 167 8.44 -7.99 0.65
N PHE A 168 8.54 -8.71 -0.47
CA PHE A 168 9.81 -9.07 -1.09
C PHE A 168 9.97 -8.32 -2.42
N VAL A 169 11.11 -7.63 -2.54
CA VAL A 169 11.58 -6.93 -3.73
C VAL A 169 12.84 -7.64 -4.21
N ASP A 170 12.93 -8.01 -5.49
CA ASP A 170 14.04 -8.80 -5.99
C ASP A 170 15.30 -7.98 -6.32
N GLU A 171 16.33 -8.64 -6.86
CA GLU A 171 17.58 -8.01 -7.29
C GLU A 171 17.39 -6.94 -8.38
N ASN A 172 16.27 -6.97 -9.10
CA ASN A 172 15.90 -6.01 -10.14
C ASN A 172 15.03 -4.88 -9.57
N ASP A 173 14.90 -4.75 -8.26
CA ASP A 173 14.07 -3.74 -7.59
C ASP A 173 12.57 -3.87 -7.91
N GLU A 174 12.11 -5.05 -8.33
CA GLU A 174 10.70 -5.33 -8.63
C GLU A 174 10.02 -6.04 -7.46
N VAL A 175 8.80 -5.61 -7.11
CA VAL A 175 8.00 -6.30 -6.09
C VAL A 175 7.59 -7.68 -6.60
N ARG A 176 8.03 -8.74 -5.93
CA ARG A 176 7.74 -10.14 -6.32
C ARG A 176 6.70 -10.81 -5.46
N TYR A 177 6.60 -10.40 -4.20
CA TYR A 177 5.70 -11.03 -3.27
C TYR A 177 5.29 -10.06 -2.16
N PHE A 178 4.07 -10.25 -1.66
CA PHE A 178 3.65 -9.67 -0.40
C PHE A 178 2.72 -10.64 0.33
N SER A 179 2.80 -10.70 1.65
CA SER A 179 1.88 -11.49 2.48
C SER A 179 0.51 -10.83 2.58
N ARG A 180 -0.53 -11.62 2.86
CA ARG A 180 -1.90 -11.15 3.11
C ARG A 180 -2.37 -11.57 4.51
N PRO A 181 -1.78 -10.99 5.58
CA PRO A 181 -2.27 -11.23 6.93
C PRO A 181 -3.70 -10.64 7.08
N GLY A 182 -4.46 -11.16 8.05
CA GLY A 182 -5.83 -10.71 8.29
C GLY A 182 -5.97 -9.24 8.71
N ASP A 183 -4.99 -8.68 9.45
CA ASP A 183 -4.93 -7.27 9.85
C ASP A 183 -3.68 -6.62 9.24
N ARG A 184 -3.85 -5.83 8.17
CA ARG A 184 -2.75 -5.22 7.42
C ARG A 184 -2.69 -3.70 7.65
N PHE A 185 -1.49 -3.16 7.82
CA PHE A 185 -1.27 -1.74 8.05
C PHE A 185 -1.21 -0.91 6.77
N PHE A 186 -0.58 -1.47 5.73
CA PHE A 186 -0.37 -0.79 4.46
C PHE A 186 -1.16 -1.49 3.35
N PRO A 187 -2.09 -0.80 2.67
CA PRO A 187 -2.86 -1.43 1.61
C PRO A 187 -1.92 -1.86 0.48
N ARG A 188 -2.04 -3.12 0.03
CA ARG A 188 -1.36 -3.61 -1.17
C ARG A 188 -2.38 -4.28 -2.06
N SER A 189 -2.26 -4.02 -3.36
CA SER A 189 -3.02 -4.71 -4.38
C SER A 189 -2.12 -5.66 -5.16
N PRO A 190 -2.62 -6.80 -5.65
CA PRO A 190 -1.94 -7.63 -6.65
C PRO A 190 -1.35 -6.85 -7.84
N ALA A 191 -1.92 -5.70 -8.19
CA ALA A 191 -1.43 -4.84 -9.26
C ALA A 191 0.04 -4.42 -9.11
N ILE A 192 0.56 -4.34 -7.89
CA ILE A 192 1.94 -3.94 -7.61
C ILE A 192 2.97 -5.00 -7.97
N ILE A 193 2.56 -6.27 -8.17
CA ILE A 193 3.50 -7.33 -8.52
C ILE A 193 4.14 -7.00 -9.89
N GLY A 194 5.48 -7.02 -9.92
CA GLY A 194 6.32 -6.61 -11.04
C GLY A 194 6.56 -5.10 -11.14
N ARG A 195 5.96 -4.28 -10.27
CA ARG A 195 6.21 -2.83 -10.24
C ARG A 195 7.57 -2.56 -9.59
N LYS A 196 8.31 -1.58 -10.13
CA LYS A 196 9.53 -1.08 -9.50
C LYS A 196 9.20 -0.46 -8.14
N VAL A 197 9.97 -0.81 -7.11
CA VAL A 197 9.71 -0.37 -5.72
C VAL A 197 9.73 1.16 -5.59
N GLN A 198 10.52 1.86 -6.40
CA GLN A 198 10.57 3.32 -6.46
C GLN A 198 9.19 3.91 -6.83
N ASN A 199 8.47 3.26 -7.74
CA ASN A 199 7.12 3.69 -8.15
C ASN A 199 6.05 3.31 -7.12
N CYS A 200 6.37 2.51 -6.10
CA CYS A 200 5.42 2.14 -5.04
C CYS A 200 5.38 3.16 -3.89
N HIS A 201 6.14 4.25 -3.98
CA HIS A 201 6.32 5.23 -2.92
C HIS A 201 6.08 6.65 -3.43
N PRO A 202 5.58 7.56 -2.58
CA PRO A 202 5.52 8.99 -2.85
C PRO A 202 6.86 9.54 -3.36
N PRO A 203 6.86 10.43 -4.39
CA PRO A 203 8.08 11.01 -4.95
C PRO A 203 9.03 11.62 -3.90
N GLU A 204 8.48 12.24 -2.87
CA GLU A 204 9.24 12.84 -1.77
C GLU A 204 10.11 11.84 -1.01
N SER A 205 9.71 10.57 -0.98
CA SER A 205 10.39 9.50 -0.23
C SER A 205 11.27 8.59 -1.08
N VAL A 206 11.20 8.69 -2.42
CA VAL A 206 11.92 7.80 -3.36
C VAL A 206 13.43 7.86 -3.14
N HIS A 207 14.00 9.04 -2.88
CA HIS A 207 15.44 9.19 -2.64
C HIS A 207 15.94 8.38 -1.42
N ILE A 208 15.08 8.16 -0.42
CA ILE A 208 15.40 7.32 0.75
C ILE A 208 15.41 5.85 0.33
N VAL A 209 14.42 5.43 -0.46
CA VAL A 209 14.30 4.08 -1.01
C VAL A 209 15.54 3.74 -1.86
N GLU A 210 15.92 4.64 -2.77
CA GLU A 210 17.10 4.47 -3.62
C GLU A 210 18.40 4.36 -2.81
N LYS A 211 18.55 5.19 -1.77
CA LYS A 211 19.70 5.11 -0.87
C LYS A 211 19.78 3.76 -0.16
N ILE A 212 18.65 3.25 0.36
CA ILE A 212 18.61 1.94 1.01
C ILE A 212 19.01 0.83 0.02
N ILE A 213 18.44 0.84 -1.19
CA ILE A 213 18.76 -0.13 -2.25
C ILE A 213 20.25 -0.08 -2.58
N ALA A 214 20.82 1.11 -2.77
CA ALA A 214 22.23 1.26 -3.12
C ALA A 214 23.16 0.69 -2.04
N GLU A 215 22.91 1.02 -0.76
CA GLU A 215 23.69 0.51 0.37
C GLU A 215 23.54 -1.01 0.55
N PHE A 216 22.36 -1.56 0.25
CA PHE A 216 22.12 -3.00 0.34
C PHE A 216 22.80 -3.76 -0.81
N LYS A 217 22.71 -3.23 -2.04
CA LYS A 217 23.42 -3.78 -3.21
C LYS A 217 24.94 -3.73 -3.05
N ALA A 218 25.46 -2.69 -2.41
CA ALA A 218 26.88 -2.54 -2.12
C ALA A 218 27.36 -3.40 -0.93
N GLY A 219 26.44 -4.00 -0.16
CA GLY A 219 26.76 -4.76 1.05
C GLY A 219 27.26 -3.92 2.23
N THR A 220 27.22 -2.58 2.13
CA THR A 220 27.66 -1.64 3.19
C THR A 220 26.66 -1.59 4.34
N LYS A 221 25.39 -1.92 4.08
CA LYS A 221 24.34 -2.09 5.08
C LYS A 221 23.61 -3.42 4.88
N LYS A 222 23.22 -4.04 6.00
CA LYS A 222 22.45 -5.29 6.02
C LYS A 222 21.01 -5.11 6.50
N GLU A 223 20.77 -4.06 7.28
CA GLU A 223 19.43 -3.70 7.74
C GLU A 223 19.23 -2.19 7.72
N ALA A 224 17.97 -1.79 7.56
CA ALA A 224 17.46 -0.45 7.82
C ALA A 224 16.16 -0.60 8.63
N LYS A 225 15.89 0.34 9.55
CA LYS A 225 14.67 0.29 10.35
C LYS A 225 14.17 1.68 10.71
N PHE A 226 12.86 1.81 10.76
CA PHE A 226 12.19 2.97 11.32
C PHE A 226 10.89 2.55 12.00
N TRP A 227 10.30 3.46 12.76
CA TRP A 227 9.04 3.22 13.44
C TRP A 227 8.14 4.45 13.33
N ILE A 228 6.84 4.19 13.24
CA ILE A 228 5.82 5.23 13.13
C ILE A 228 4.67 4.96 14.09
N LYS A 229 3.95 6.02 14.46
CA LYS A 229 2.66 5.92 15.12
C LYS A 229 1.57 6.20 14.10
N MET A 230 0.65 5.27 13.92
CA MET A 230 -0.45 5.40 12.96
C MET A 230 -1.73 4.83 13.54
N LYS A 231 -2.82 5.61 13.54
CA LYS A 231 -4.14 5.19 14.07
C LYS A 231 -4.08 4.57 15.48
N GLY A 232 -3.24 5.13 16.36
CA GLY A 232 -3.06 4.62 17.73
C GLY A 232 -2.16 3.40 17.87
N LYS A 233 -1.69 2.79 16.77
CA LYS A 233 -0.76 1.65 16.77
C LYS A 233 0.70 2.12 16.60
N PHE A 234 1.64 1.38 17.17
CA PHE A 234 3.08 1.58 17.01
C PHE A 234 3.64 0.54 16.05
N ILE A 235 4.04 0.97 14.86
CA ILE A 235 4.47 0.09 13.77
C ILE A 235 5.98 0.18 13.64
N LEU A 236 6.66 -0.96 13.78
CA LEU A 236 8.08 -1.14 13.48
C LEU A 236 8.22 -1.65 12.05
N ILE A 237 9.05 -0.99 11.25
CA ILE A 237 9.29 -1.34 9.85
C ILE A 237 10.78 -1.59 9.68
N LYS A 238 11.12 -2.77 9.17
CA LYS A 238 12.50 -3.23 8.94
C LYS A 238 12.69 -3.65 7.50
N TYR A 239 13.84 -3.34 6.94
CA TYR A 239 14.31 -3.83 5.66
C TYR A 239 15.57 -4.64 5.88
N PHE A 240 15.66 -5.80 5.25
CA PHE A 240 16.81 -6.68 5.29
C PHE A 240 17.35 -6.88 3.88
N ALA A 241 18.66 -6.69 3.71
CA ALA A 241 19.35 -7.02 2.48
C ALA A 241 19.51 -8.54 2.38
N MET A 242 18.92 -9.16 1.36
CA MET A 242 19.06 -10.58 1.11
C MET A 242 20.28 -10.83 0.23
N HIS A 243 21.23 -11.61 0.74
CA HIS A 243 22.38 -12.10 -0.02
C HIS A 243 22.36 -13.63 0.05
N ASP A 244 22.68 -14.30 -1.05
CA ASP A 244 22.86 -15.75 -1.05
C ASP A 244 24.23 -16.17 -0.48
N ASP A 245 24.49 -17.47 -0.44
CA ASP A 245 25.70 -18.05 0.16
C ASP A 245 26.98 -17.61 -0.56
N ASP A 246 26.89 -17.22 -1.83
CA ASP A 246 27.99 -16.65 -2.62
C ASP A 246 28.19 -15.15 -2.35
N GLY A 247 27.39 -14.57 -1.45
CA GLY A 247 27.39 -13.13 -1.14
C GLY A 247 26.74 -12.28 -2.23
N LYS A 248 26.01 -12.87 -3.18
CA LYS A 248 25.33 -12.13 -4.24
C LYS A 248 24.03 -11.55 -3.71
N TYR A 249 23.78 -10.28 -3.98
CA TYR A 249 22.53 -9.61 -3.63
C TYR A 249 21.33 -10.21 -4.37
N ARG A 250 20.30 -10.61 -3.62
CA ARG A 250 19.05 -11.24 -4.09
C ARG A 250 17.79 -10.43 -3.78
N GLY A 251 17.94 -9.20 -3.29
CA GLY A 251 16.82 -8.29 -3.07
C GLY A 251 16.68 -7.82 -1.63
N ILE A 252 15.48 -7.32 -1.31
CA ILE A 252 15.10 -6.74 -0.04
C ILE A 252 13.89 -7.46 0.52
N LEU A 253 13.96 -7.83 1.79
CA LEU A 253 12.81 -8.22 2.59
C LEU A 253 12.36 -7.04 3.45
N GLU A 254 11.19 -6.47 3.16
CA GLU A 254 10.50 -5.53 4.04
C GLU A 254 9.60 -6.30 5.00
N VAL A 255 9.67 -5.95 6.28
CA VAL A 255 8.87 -6.53 7.36
C VAL A 255 8.30 -5.40 8.21
N SER A 256 6.98 -5.32 8.31
CA SER A 256 6.28 -4.40 9.20
C SER A 256 5.56 -5.16 10.31
N GLN A 257 5.69 -4.70 11.55
CA GLN A 257 5.09 -5.32 12.73
C GLN A 257 4.43 -4.28 13.62
N GLU A 258 3.21 -4.58 14.07
CA GLU A 258 2.57 -3.88 15.18
C GLU A 258 3.22 -4.32 16.49
N ILE A 259 3.75 -3.37 17.25
CA ILE A 259 4.48 -3.67 18.49
C ILE A 259 3.88 -2.97 19.72
N THR A 260 2.64 -2.47 19.66
CA THR A 260 2.01 -1.78 20.80
C THR A 260 1.88 -2.70 21.99
N GLU A 261 1.33 -3.90 21.79
CA GLU A 261 1.21 -4.87 22.90
C GLU A 261 2.57 -5.44 23.31
N ILE A 262 3.47 -5.66 22.36
CA ILE A 262 4.85 -6.10 22.64
C ILE A 262 5.56 -5.10 23.56
N LYS A 263 5.35 -3.80 23.37
CA LYS A 263 5.94 -2.75 24.21
C LYS A 263 5.39 -2.70 25.63
N LYS A 264 4.24 -3.34 25.92
CA LYS A 264 3.64 -3.42 27.26
C LYS A 264 4.06 -4.66 28.04
N ILE A 265 4.74 -5.61 27.39
CA ILE A 265 5.21 -6.82 28.05
C ILE A 265 6.27 -6.45 29.08
N GLU A 266 6.02 -6.82 30.33
CA GLU A 266 6.93 -6.69 31.46
C GLU A 266 7.02 -8.02 32.21
N GLY A 267 8.11 -8.24 32.95
CA GLY A 267 8.31 -9.49 33.70
C GLY A 267 8.44 -10.71 32.78
N GLU A 268 7.85 -11.84 33.19
CA GLU A 268 7.93 -13.11 32.47
C GLU A 268 6.58 -13.85 32.53
N MET A 269 6.15 -14.41 31.39
CA MET A 269 5.03 -15.35 31.31
C MET A 269 5.58 -16.71 30.87
N ARG A 270 5.73 -17.64 31.82
CA ARG A 270 6.34 -18.96 31.58
C ARG A 270 5.33 -20.08 31.32
N LEU A 271 4.05 -19.83 31.59
CA LEU A 271 2.95 -20.77 31.44
C LEU A 271 1.79 -20.10 30.72
N LEU A 272 0.98 -20.91 30.04
CA LEU A 272 -0.23 -20.45 29.36
C LEU A 272 -1.30 -20.01 30.37
N ASP A 273 -2.08 -19.00 30.01
CA ASP A 273 -3.24 -18.53 30.76
C ASP A 273 -4.46 -18.59 29.84
N TRP A 274 -4.92 -19.81 29.56
CA TRP A 274 -6.11 -20.09 28.78
C TRP A 274 -7.09 -20.83 29.69
N GLU A 275 -8.28 -20.26 29.93
CA GLU A 275 -9.43 -21.00 30.46
C GLU A 275 -10.05 -21.91 29.40
#